data_AF-A0A453MTB0-F1
#
_entry.id   AF-A0A453MTB0-F1
#
_cell.length_a   1.000
_cell.length_b   1.000
_cell.length_c   1.000
_cell.angle_alpha   90.00
_cell.angle_beta   90.00
_cell.angle_gamma   90.00
#
_symmetry.space_group_name_H-M   'P 1'
#
loop_
_entity.id
_entity.type
_entity.pdbx_description
1 polymer ?
#
loop_
_entity_poly.entity_id
_entity_poly.type
_entity_poly.pdbx_seq_one_letter_code
_entity_poly.pdbx_strand_id
1 'polypeptide(L)'
;LQIKDSRAYLAVASNLSGSMPKELFDDVMEELDKQYQDDRALIKDEVKSGKIPMLASWTLEDFQAAVTEDEKYKGVSNINIKLIYEDQIERLKEKDLKEAKKRQRLGDNFLDLLYSIKEITAASTWDDSKSLFDDTQEYRDLGGETYAKELFEEYIARLKERLKEKERMR
;
A
#
# COMPACT_ATOMS: atom_id res chain seq x y z
N LEU A 1 8.02 5.94 33.97
CA LEU A 1 8.51 5.28 35.21
C LEU A 1 10.01 5.49 35.29
N GLN A 2 10.52 6.19 36.31
CA GLN A 2 11.97 6.26 36.55
C GLN A 2 12.39 5.03 37.35
N ILE A 3 13.18 4.14 36.75
CA ILE A 3 13.65 2.89 37.38
C ILE A 3 14.84 3.10 38.33
N LYS A 4 15.40 4.32 38.38
CA LYS A 4 16.63 4.67 39.11
C LYS A 4 16.52 4.48 40.62
N ASP A 5 15.31 4.59 41.16
CA ASP A 5 15.06 4.42 42.60
C ASP A 5 14.71 2.97 42.97
N SER A 6 14.62 2.07 41.99
CA SER A 6 14.29 0.67 42.26
C SER A 6 15.44 -0.06 42.95
N ARG A 7 15.11 -0.91 43.93
CA ARG A 7 16.10 -1.73 44.66
C ARG A 7 16.93 -2.60 43.72
N ALA A 8 16.33 -3.13 42.65
CA ALA A 8 17.02 -3.93 41.64
C ALA A 8 18.04 -3.10 40.86
N TYR A 9 17.67 -1.90 40.41
CA TYR A 9 18.59 -1.00 39.71
C TYR A 9 19.77 -0.58 40.60
N LEU A 10 19.49 -0.16 41.84
CA LEU A 10 20.54 0.27 42.78
C LEU A 10 21.51 -0.86 43.13
N ALA A 11 21.02 -2.10 43.23
CA ALA A 11 21.87 -3.26 43.48
C ALA A 11 22.87 -3.49 42.34
N VAL A 12 22.40 -3.51 41.08
CA VAL A 12 23.28 -3.68 39.91
C VAL A 12 24.18 -2.46 39.69
N ALA A 13 23.67 -1.25 39.94
CA ALA A 13 24.45 -0.02 39.81
C ALA A 13 25.62 0.07 40.80
N SER A 14 25.54 -0.64 41.92
CA SER A 14 26.59 -0.69 42.95
C SER A 14 27.61 -1.80 42.71
N ASN A 15 27.52 -2.54 41.60
CA ASN A 15 28.48 -3.58 41.25
C ASN A 15 29.89 -3.00 41.05
N LEU A 16 30.88 -3.56 41.75
CA LEU A 16 32.30 -3.23 41.54
C LEU A 16 32.96 -4.08 40.45
N SER A 17 32.26 -5.14 40.00
CA SER A 17 32.67 -6.09 38.96
C SER A 17 31.42 -6.80 38.42
N GLY A 18 31.43 -7.22 37.15
CA GLY A 18 30.28 -7.83 36.47
C GLY A 18 29.46 -6.82 35.66
N SER A 19 28.29 -7.24 35.16
CA SER A 19 27.47 -6.42 34.27
C SER A 19 26.90 -5.19 34.95
N MET A 20 26.97 -4.05 34.26
CA MET A 20 26.39 -2.77 34.67
C MET A 20 24.92 -2.68 34.26
N PRO A 21 24.10 -1.80 34.89
CA PRO A 21 22.69 -1.67 34.53
C PRO A 21 22.43 -1.36 33.05
N LYS A 22 23.35 -0.61 32.43
CA LYS A 22 23.28 -0.33 30.98
C LYS A 22 23.51 -1.59 30.16
N GLU A 23 24.49 -2.41 30.50
CA GLU A 23 24.81 -3.63 29.75
C GLU A 23 23.65 -4.62 29.81
N LEU A 24 23.05 -4.81 31.00
CA LEU A 24 21.84 -5.64 31.12
C LEU A 24 20.63 -5.09 30.34
N PHE A 25 20.50 -3.76 30.26
CA PHE A 25 19.46 -3.14 29.46
C PHE A 25 19.71 -3.37 27.96
N ASP A 26 20.94 -3.17 27.50
CA ASP A 26 21.33 -3.39 26.12
C ASP A 26 21.12 -4.87 25.74
N ASP A 27 21.50 -5.83 26.59
CA ASP A 27 21.27 -7.27 26.39
C ASP A 27 19.78 -7.61 26.19
N VAL A 28 18.91 -7.07 27.05
CA VAL A 28 17.45 -7.27 26.95
C VAL A 28 16.88 -6.60 25.70
N MET A 29 17.38 -5.42 25.34
CA MET A 29 16.95 -4.74 24.11
C MET A 29 17.35 -5.52 22.86
N GLU A 30 18.56 -6.08 22.82
CA GLU A 30 19.03 -6.94 21.73
C GLU A 30 18.20 -8.23 21.65
N GLU A 31 17.87 -8.85 22.78
CA GLU A 31 16.99 -10.03 22.84
C GLU A 31 15.58 -9.71 22.32
N LEU A 32 14.99 -8.58 22.73
CA LEU A 32 13.67 -8.15 22.28
C LEU A 32 13.65 -7.82 20.79
N ASP A 33 14.67 -7.11 20.28
CA ASP A 33 14.76 -6.82 18.85
C ASP A 33 14.90 -8.11 18.04
N LYS A 34 15.76 -9.03 18.48
CA LYS A 34 15.92 -10.33 17.83
C LYS A 34 14.61 -11.12 17.81
N GLN A 35 13.91 -11.21 18.93
CA GLN A 35 12.62 -11.89 19.01
C GLN A 35 11.60 -11.24 18.06
N TYR A 36 11.56 -9.91 18.00
CA TYR A 36 10.70 -9.21 17.05
C TYR A 36 11.06 -9.51 15.60
N GLN A 37 12.34 -9.53 15.23
CA GLN A 37 12.75 -9.87 13.86
C GLN A 37 12.36 -11.31 13.50
N ASP A 38 12.54 -12.26 14.40
CA ASP A 38 12.20 -13.67 14.21
C ASP A 38 10.68 -13.84 14.04
N ASP A 39 9.88 -13.26 14.95
CA ASP A 39 8.41 -13.27 14.89
C ASP A 39 7.90 -12.62 13.59
N ARG A 40 8.50 -11.48 13.22
CA ARG A 40 8.15 -10.74 12.01
C ARG A 40 8.47 -11.55 10.76
N ALA A 41 9.63 -12.17 10.67
CA ALA A 41 10.01 -12.96 9.51
C ALA A 41 9.04 -14.13 9.30
N LEU A 42 8.72 -14.81 10.39
CA LEU A 42 7.84 -15.97 10.43
C LEU A 42 6.40 -15.61 10.01
N ILE A 43 5.79 -14.59 10.62
CA ILE A 43 4.42 -14.16 10.26
C ILE A 43 4.37 -13.60 8.84
N LYS A 44 5.39 -12.83 8.43
CA LYS A 44 5.43 -12.20 7.10
C LYS A 44 5.54 -13.22 5.97
N ASP A 45 6.23 -14.34 6.18
CA ASP A 45 6.30 -15.41 5.18
C ASP A 45 4.92 -16.05 4.97
N GLU A 46 4.16 -16.22 6.05
CA GLU A 46 2.84 -16.85 6.02
C GLU A 46 1.81 -15.93 5.37
N VAL A 47 1.91 -14.61 5.62
CA VAL A 47 1.15 -13.58 4.88
C VAL A 47 1.47 -13.64 3.38
N LYS A 48 2.76 -13.72 3.01
CA LYS A 48 3.17 -13.80 1.59
C LYS A 48 2.70 -15.08 0.91
N SER A 49 2.69 -16.20 1.64
CA SER A 49 2.20 -17.48 1.13
C SER A 49 0.68 -17.54 0.99
N GLY A 50 -0.03 -16.53 1.53
CA GLY A 50 -1.49 -16.42 1.46
C GLY A 50 -2.23 -17.21 2.54
N LYS A 51 -1.53 -17.85 3.47
CA LYS A 51 -2.15 -18.60 4.58
C LYS A 51 -2.74 -17.67 5.63
N ILE A 52 -2.08 -16.55 5.91
CA ILE A 52 -2.66 -15.44 6.67
C ILE A 52 -3.11 -14.40 5.64
N PRO A 53 -4.43 -14.21 5.44
CA PRO A 53 -4.90 -13.17 4.54
C PRO A 53 -4.42 -11.79 5.02
N MET A 54 -4.32 -10.85 4.08
CA MET A 54 -4.08 -9.45 4.44
C MET A 54 -4.86 -8.56 3.48
N LEU A 55 -5.94 -7.97 3.98
CA LEU A 55 -6.84 -7.12 3.22
C LEU A 55 -6.78 -5.69 3.75
N ALA A 56 -6.99 -4.70 2.88
CA ALA A 56 -6.98 -3.29 3.26
C ALA A 56 -8.09 -2.92 4.27
N SER A 57 -9.13 -3.76 4.36
CA SER A 57 -10.27 -3.59 5.28
C SER A 57 -10.08 -4.25 6.64
N TRP A 58 -9.03 -5.05 6.84
CA TRP A 58 -8.80 -5.75 8.10
C TRP A 58 -8.46 -4.79 9.23
N THR A 59 -8.92 -5.12 10.44
CA THR A 59 -8.48 -4.46 11.66
C THR A 59 -7.32 -5.21 12.32
N LEU A 60 -6.75 -4.63 13.38
CA LEU A 60 -5.75 -5.30 14.20
C LEU A 60 -6.31 -6.59 14.80
N GLU A 61 -7.57 -6.57 15.23
CA GLU A 61 -8.25 -7.72 15.84
C GLU A 61 -8.43 -8.86 14.84
N ASP A 62 -8.80 -8.55 13.59
CA ASP A 62 -8.90 -9.56 12.51
C ASP A 62 -7.54 -10.25 12.27
N PHE A 63 -6.48 -9.44 12.17
CA PHE A 63 -5.13 -9.96 11.97
C PHE A 63 -4.63 -10.76 13.16
N GLN A 64 -4.87 -10.28 14.38
CA GLN A 64 -4.51 -10.99 15.59
C GLN A 64 -5.23 -12.33 15.70
N ALA A 65 -6.53 -12.38 15.41
CA ALA A 65 -7.29 -13.62 15.39
C ALA A 65 -6.70 -14.62 14.40
N ALA A 66 -6.40 -14.19 13.17
CA ALA A 66 -5.81 -15.04 12.13
C ALA A 66 -4.41 -15.55 12.50
N VAL A 67 -3.57 -14.72 13.15
CA VAL A 67 -2.25 -15.15 13.65
C VAL A 67 -2.42 -16.16 14.79
N THR A 68 -3.30 -15.91 15.75
CA THR A 68 -3.43 -16.77 16.95
C THR A 68 -4.23 -18.07 16.72
N GLU A 69 -4.85 -18.23 15.55
CA GLU A 69 -5.53 -19.47 15.16
C GLU A 69 -4.57 -20.66 15.05
N ASP A 70 -3.34 -20.40 14.62
CA ASP A 70 -2.30 -21.43 14.51
C ASP A 70 -1.41 -21.44 15.77
N GLU A 71 -1.35 -22.62 16.41
CA GLU A 71 -0.57 -22.92 17.61
C GLU A 71 0.90 -22.49 17.49
N LYS A 72 1.45 -22.48 16.27
CA LYS A 72 2.81 -22.02 15.96
C LYS A 72 3.08 -20.60 16.45
N TYR A 73 2.08 -19.73 16.52
CA TYR A 73 2.24 -18.31 16.86
C TYR A 73 1.80 -17.95 18.28
N LYS A 74 1.38 -18.92 19.11
CA LYS A 74 0.94 -18.65 20.49
C LYS A 74 2.00 -18.01 21.39
N GLY A 75 3.28 -18.14 21.04
CA GLY A 75 4.39 -17.49 21.76
C GLY A 75 4.64 -16.03 21.35
N VAL A 76 4.02 -15.56 20.26
CA VAL A 76 4.24 -14.20 19.75
C VAL A 76 3.48 -13.19 20.62
N SER A 77 4.17 -12.14 21.04
CA SER A 77 3.55 -11.11 21.87
C SER A 77 2.53 -10.27 21.08
N ASN A 78 1.46 -9.82 21.74
CA ASN A 78 0.48 -8.92 21.11
C ASN A 78 1.11 -7.61 20.60
N ILE A 79 2.20 -7.15 21.24
CA ILE A 79 2.96 -5.97 20.79
C ILE A 79 3.60 -6.26 19.44
N ASN A 80 4.25 -7.42 19.28
CA ASN A 80 4.88 -7.81 18.02
C ASN A 80 3.82 -7.99 16.91
N ILE A 81 2.70 -8.66 17.20
CA ILE A 81 1.58 -8.81 16.26
C ILE A 81 1.10 -7.43 15.77
N LYS A 82 0.94 -6.47 16.69
CA LYS A 82 0.52 -5.11 16.34
C LYS A 82 1.52 -4.40 15.44
N LEU A 83 2.82 -4.43 15.77
CA LEU A 83 3.86 -3.80 14.96
C LEU A 83 3.95 -4.43 13.56
N ILE A 84 3.80 -5.75 13.46
CA ILE A 84 3.79 -6.46 12.18
C ILE A 84 2.56 -6.07 11.36
N TYR A 85 1.37 -6.02 11.98
CA TYR A 85 0.14 -5.56 11.34
C TYR A 85 0.30 -4.16 10.76
N GLU A 86 0.81 -3.21 11.55
CA GLU A 86 1.04 -1.83 11.12
C GLU A 86 1.98 -1.76 9.90
N ASP A 87 3.11 -2.48 9.90
CA ASP A 87 4.03 -2.56 8.74
C ASP A 87 3.37 -3.22 7.52
N GLN A 88 2.56 -4.26 7.70
CA GLN A 88 1.92 -4.96 6.57
C GLN A 88 0.79 -4.13 5.96
N ILE A 89 -0.07 -3.49 6.77
CA ILE A 89 -1.19 -2.69 6.27
C ILE A 89 -0.70 -1.39 5.61
N GLU A 90 0.37 -0.78 6.11
CA GLU A 90 1.01 0.37 5.49
C GLU A 90 1.56 0.00 4.11
N ARG A 91 2.31 -1.11 3.99
CA ARG A 91 2.83 -1.60 2.71
C ARG A 91 1.73 -1.89 1.69
N LEU A 92 0.59 -2.43 2.15
CA LEU A 92 -0.55 -2.69 1.27
C LEU A 92 -1.11 -1.38 0.72
N LYS A 93 -1.33 -0.38 1.59
CA LYS A 93 -1.78 0.96 1.19
C LYS A 93 -0.80 1.66 0.25
N GLU A 94 0.51 1.56 0.51
CA GLU A 94 1.55 2.11 -0.36
C GLU A 94 1.53 1.47 -1.76
N LYS A 95 1.35 0.15 -1.83
CA LYS A 95 1.22 -0.59 -3.08
C LYS A 95 0.00 -0.14 -3.86
N ASP A 96 -1.16 -0.08 -3.21
CA ASP A 96 -2.42 0.34 -3.84
C ASP A 96 -2.33 1.78 -4.35
N LEU A 97 -1.74 2.70 -3.57
CA LEU A 97 -1.51 4.08 -3.98
C LEU A 97 -0.58 4.16 -5.21
N LYS A 98 0.48 3.34 -5.24
CA LYS A 98 1.42 3.30 -6.36
C LYS A 98 0.76 2.75 -7.63
N GLU A 99 -0.07 1.72 -7.50
CA GLU A 99 -0.83 1.15 -8.62
C GLU A 99 -1.89 2.13 -9.12
N ALA A 100 -2.60 2.83 -8.23
CA ALA A 100 -3.55 3.88 -8.58
C ALA A 100 -2.87 5.04 -9.33
N LYS A 101 -1.71 5.53 -8.84
CA LYS A 101 -0.92 6.56 -9.53
C LYS A 101 -0.40 6.10 -10.88
N LYS A 102 0.02 4.83 -11.00
CA LYS A 102 0.43 4.25 -12.28
C LYS A 102 -0.76 4.23 -13.25
N ARG A 103 -1.91 3.75 -12.81
CA ARG A 103 -3.14 3.70 -13.62
C ARG A 103 -3.57 5.10 -14.08
N GLN A 104 -3.53 6.09 -13.18
CA GLN A 104 -3.81 7.49 -13.51
C GLN A 104 -2.89 8.00 -14.62
N ARG A 105 -1.57 7.80 -14.50
CA ARG A 105 -0.60 8.25 -15.52
C ARG A 105 -0.84 7.60 -16.89
N LEU A 106 -1.19 6.31 -16.91
CA LEU A 106 -1.54 5.63 -18.15
C LEU A 106 -2.79 6.24 -18.78
N GLY A 107 -3.79 6.58 -17.96
CA GLY A 107 -4.98 7.29 -18.40
C GLY A 107 -4.68 8.67 -18.96
N ASP A 108 -3.84 9.46 -18.27
CA ASP A 108 -3.42 10.79 -18.72
C ASP A 108 -2.71 10.72 -20.08
N ASN A 109 -1.78 9.78 -20.26
CA ASN A 109 -1.08 9.58 -21.54
C ASN A 109 -2.05 9.24 -22.68
N PHE A 110 -3.04 8.38 -22.42
CA PHE A 110 -4.05 8.04 -23.42
C PHE A 110 -4.97 9.23 -23.73
N LEU A 111 -5.35 10.03 -22.72
CA LEU A 111 -6.11 11.26 -22.94
C LEU A 111 -5.32 12.27 -23.79
N ASP A 112 -4.01 12.44 -23.53
CA ASP A 112 -3.14 13.29 -24.32
C ASP A 112 -3.06 12.83 -25.78
N LEU A 113 -2.98 11.52 -26.02
CA LEU A 113 -3.10 10.94 -27.35
C LEU A 113 -4.44 11.31 -27.99
N LEU A 114 -5.57 11.13 -27.30
CA LEU A 114 -6.89 11.50 -27.83
C LEU A 114 -7.00 12.99 -28.18
N TYR A 115 -6.41 13.88 -27.37
CA TYR A 115 -6.34 15.32 -27.66
C TYR A 115 -5.49 15.64 -28.90
N SER A 116 -4.53 14.79 -29.26
CA SER A 116 -3.68 14.98 -30.42
C SER A 116 -4.36 14.57 -31.75
N ILE A 117 -5.34 13.67 -31.70
CA ILE A 117 -6.07 13.16 -32.86
C ILE A 117 -7.20 14.13 -33.22
N LYS A 118 -7.05 14.84 -34.34
CA LYS A 118 -7.99 15.90 -34.75
C LYS A 118 -9.29 15.36 -35.36
N GLU A 119 -9.26 14.12 -35.80
CA GLU A 119 -10.35 13.36 -36.38
C GLU A 119 -11.42 13.02 -35.34
N ILE A 120 -11.05 12.98 -34.05
CA ILE A 120 -11.98 12.73 -32.96
C ILE A 120 -12.65 14.05 -32.57
N THR A 121 -13.97 14.08 -32.67
CA THR A 121 -14.81 15.26 -32.42
C THR A 121 -15.87 14.95 -31.37
N ALA A 122 -16.62 15.95 -30.93
CA ALA A 122 -17.73 15.77 -29.99
C ALA A 122 -18.84 14.84 -30.49
N ALA A 123 -18.90 14.53 -31.79
CA ALA A 123 -19.87 13.60 -32.39
C ALA A 123 -19.32 12.18 -32.54
N SER A 124 -18.01 11.97 -32.34
CA SER A 124 -17.36 10.68 -32.54
C SER A 124 -17.84 9.63 -31.54
N THR A 125 -17.96 8.39 -32.00
CA THR A 125 -18.25 7.22 -31.18
C THR A 125 -16.97 6.42 -30.91
N TRP A 126 -17.02 5.54 -29.92
CA TRP A 126 -15.91 4.62 -29.61
C TRP A 126 -15.57 3.77 -30.83
N ASP A 127 -16.56 3.13 -31.44
CA ASP A 127 -16.36 2.17 -32.52
C ASP A 127 -15.76 2.83 -33.78
N ASP A 128 -16.20 4.04 -34.12
CA ASP A 128 -15.67 4.77 -35.28
C ASP A 128 -14.24 5.28 -35.05
N SER A 129 -13.87 5.55 -33.80
CA SER A 129 -12.57 6.16 -33.45
C SER A 129 -11.51 5.13 -33.08
N LYS A 130 -11.89 3.89 -32.77
CA LYS A 130 -10.99 2.86 -32.24
C LYS A 130 -9.78 2.61 -33.14
N SER A 131 -9.98 2.55 -34.45
CA SER A 131 -8.92 2.35 -35.44
C SER A 131 -7.87 3.48 -35.49
N LEU A 132 -8.13 4.62 -34.84
CA LEU A 132 -7.20 5.75 -34.79
C LEU A 132 -6.16 5.61 -33.68
N PHE A 133 -6.37 4.71 -32.71
CA PHE A 133 -5.50 4.56 -31.55
C PHE A 133 -5.27 3.12 -31.10
N ASP A 134 -5.94 2.11 -31.68
CA ASP A 134 -5.84 0.72 -31.21
C ASP A 134 -4.46 0.07 -31.43
N ASP A 135 -3.66 0.60 -32.36
CA ASP A 135 -2.28 0.22 -32.62
C ASP A 135 -1.23 1.06 -31.83
N THR A 136 -1.68 1.96 -30.95
CA THR A 136 -0.79 2.83 -30.18
C THR A 136 -0.31 2.16 -28.89
N GLN A 137 0.82 2.63 -28.36
CA GLN A 137 1.36 2.08 -27.12
C GLN A 137 0.51 2.49 -25.91
N GLU A 138 0.00 3.71 -25.92
CA GLU A 138 -0.84 4.31 -24.89
C GLU A 138 -2.11 3.48 -24.69
N TYR A 139 -2.77 3.06 -25.79
CA TYR A 139 -3.92 2.17 -25.71
C TYR A 139 -3.55 0.78 -25.16
N ARG A 140 -2.46 0.18 -25.66
CA ARG A 140 -1.99 -1.14 -25.20
C ARG A 140 -1.64 -1.15 -23.71
N ASP A 141 -1.01 -0.08 -23.22
CA ASP A 141 -0.56 0.02 -21.83
C ASP A 141 -1.70 0.09 -20.82
N LEU A 142 -2.90 0.53 -21.23
CA LEU A 142 -4.09 0.53 -20.36
C LEU A 142 -4.54 -0.88 -19.97
N GLY A 143 -4.14 -1.91 -20.72
CA GLY A 143 -4.39 -3.31 -20.39
C GLY A 143 -5.84 -3.76 -20.48
N GLY A 144 -6.75 -2.94 -21.02
CA GLY A 144 -8.15 -3.30 -21.19
C GLY A 144 -9.02 -2.25 -21.88
N GLU A 145 -9.97 -2.72 -22.69
CA GLU A 145 -10.89 -1.88 -23.46
C GLU A 145 -11.87 -1.09 -22.59
N THR A 146 -12.33 -1.68 -21.47
CA THR A 146 -13.29 -1.00 -20.57
C THR A 146 -12.74 0.33 -20.08
N TYR A 147 -11.51 0.36 -19.57
CA TYR A 147 -10.91 1.58 -19.02
C TYR A 147 -10.59 2.60 -20.13
N ALA A 148 -10.14 2.13 -21.30
CA ALA A 148 -9.91 3.01 -22.45
C ALA A 148 -11.22 3.66 -22.94
N LYS A 149 -12.32 2.90 -22.96
CA LYS A 149 -13.64 3.40 -23.36
C LYS A 149 -14.19 4.43 -22.38
N GLU A 150 -14.04 4.20 -21.08
CA GLU A 150 -14.40 5.20 -20.04
C GLU A 150 -13.65 6.52 -20.26
N LEU A 151 -12.34 6.49 -20.49
CA LEU A 151 -11.52 7.68 -20.74
C LEU A 151 -11.93 8.39 -22.04
N PHE A 152 -12.23 7.63 -23.10
CA PHE A 152 -12.72 8.18 -24.35
C PHE A 152 -14.08 8.87 -24.18
N GLU A 153 -15.02 8.25 -23.48
CA GLU A 153 -16.34 8.85 -23.22
C GLU A 153 -16.21 10.13 -22.38
N GLU A 154 -15.32 10.16 -21.39
CA GLU A 154 -14.99 11.37 -20.64
C GLU A 154 -14.41 12.46 -21.54
N TYR A 155 -13.48 12.11 -22.42
CA TYR A 155 -12.90 13.02 -23.42
C TYR A 155 -13.97 13.64 -24.33
N ILE A 156 -14.87 12.82 -24.88
CA ILE A 156 -15.99 13.27 -25.71
C ILE A 156 -16.94 14.19 -24.93
N ALA A 157 -17.22 13.88 -23.66
CA ALA A 157 -18.04 14.74 -22.80
C ALA A 157 -17.39 16.12 -22.61
N ARG A 158 -16.07 16.17 -22.36
CA ARG A 158 -15.31 17.44 -22.27
C ARG A 158 -15.32 18.23 -23.59
N LEU A 159 -15.25 17.56 -24.75
CA LEU A 159 -15.38 18.23 -26.05
C LEU A 159 -16.78 18.85 -26.22
N LYS A 160 -17.84 18.11 -25.88
CA LYS A 160 -19.22 18.60 -25.94
C LYS A 160 -19.43 19.82 -25.03
N GLU A 161 -18.87 19.80 -23.82
CA GLU A 161 -18.95 20.92 -22.89
C GLU A 161 -18.27 22.19 -23.43
N ARG A 162 -17.03 22.05 -23.95
CA ARG A 162 -16.30 23.18 -24.57
C ARG A 162 -17.03 23.77 -25.78
N LEU A 163 -17.73 22.95 -26.56
CA LEU A 163 -18.55 23.45 -27.68
C LEU A 163 -19.76 24.25 -27.18
N LYS A 164 -20.50 23.71 -26.21
CA LYS A 164 -21.64 24.43 -25.61
C LYS A 164 -21.24 25.75 -24.99
N GLU A 165 -20.09 25.81 -24.31
CA GLU A 165 -19.59 27.05 -23.73
C GLU A 165 -19.25 28.08 -24.82
N LYS A 166 -18.59 27.66 -25.91
CA LYS A 166 -18.32 28.53 -27.07
C LYS A 166 -19.59 29.05 -27.74
N GLU A 167 -20.65 28.23 -27.80
CA GLU A 167 -21.95 28.65 -28.34
C GLU A 167 -22.65 29.67 -27.44
N ARG A 168 -22.52 29.56 -26.12
CA ARG A 168 -23.11 30.50 -25.16
C ARG A 168 -22.42 31.87 -25.15
N MET A 169 -21.16 31.92 -25.56
CA MET A 169 -20.34 33.15 -25.59
C MET A 169 -20.38 33.86 -26.96
N ARG A 170 -21.11 33.32 -27.94
CA ARG A 170 -21.34 33.91 -29.27
C ARG A 170 -22.65 34.67 -29.30
#